data_AF-A0A368GHC3-F1
#
_entry.id   AF-A0A368GHC3-F1
#
_cell.length_a   1.000
_cell.length_b   1.000
_cell.length_c   1.000
_cell.angle_alpha   90.00
_cell.angle_beta   90.00
_cell.angle_gamma   90.00
#
_symmetry.space_group_name_H-M   'P 1'
#
loop_
_entity.id
_entity.type
_entity.pdbx_description
1 polymer ?
#
loop_
_entity_poly.entity_id
_entity_poly.type
_entity_poly.pdbx_seq_one_letter_code
_entity_poly.pdbx_strand_id
1 'polypeptide(L)'
;MNVQVVQPPLHFSPRSGPTHVHSPEASFVTVQRRPPQIVLVGNKVDEERLRKVQVDAHCAFAKQHDLKAFYVSAKTGDSVTMMFR
;
A
#
# COMPACT_ATOMS: atom_id res chain seq x y z
N MET A 1 23.11 -47.85 -9.28
CA MET A 1 24.54 -48.12 -9.58
C MET A 1 25.10 -46.89 -10.27
N ASN A 2 26.03 -46.21 -9.58
CA ASN A 2 26.71 -45.02 -10.06
C ASN A 2 27.64 -45.38 -11.22
N VAL A 3 27.50 -44.70 -12.35
CA VAL A 3 28.51 -44.71 -13.41
C VAL A 3 29.13 -43.32 -13.43
N GLN A 4 30.34 -43.24 -12.89
CA GLN A 4 31.15 -42.03 -12.82
C GLN A 4 31.94 -41.94 -14.13
N VAL A 5 31.58 -41.00 -15.00
CA VAL A 5 32.35 -40.71 -16.22
C VAL A 5 33.25 -39.50 -15.91
N VAL A 6 34.53 -39.77 -15.73
CA VAL A 6 35.58 -38.76 -15.59
C VAL A 6 36.15 -38.48 -16.98
N GLN A 7 36.16 -37.22 -17.41
CA GLN A 7 36.90 -36.76 -18.60
C GLN A 7 37.87 -35.61 -18.26
N PRO A 8 39.03 -35.53 -18.94
CA PRO A 8 40.22 -34.77 -18.54
C PRO A 8 40.17 -33.25 -18.85
N PRO A 9 41.07 -32.43 -18.28
CA PRO A 9 40.98 -30.97 -18.36
C PRO A 9 41.53 -30.49 -19.71
N LEU A 10 40.68 -29.93 -20.55
CA LEU A 10 41.13 -29.19 -21.74
C LEU A 10 41.11 -27.70 -21.42
N HIS A 11 42.26 -27.20 -20.99
CA HIS A 11 42.55 -25.78 -20.86
C HIS A 11 42.59 -25.15 -22.27
N PHE A 12 41.43 -24.66 -22.73
CA PHE A 12 41.34 -23.72 -23.83
C PHE A 12 41.11 -22.33 -23.25
N SER A 13 42.07 -21.43 -23.42
CA SER A 13 41.85 -20.00 -23.24
C SER A 13 41.49 -19.39 -24.60
N PRO A 14 40.25 -18.92 -24.82
CA PRO A 14 39.95 -18.03 -25.92
C PRO A 14 39.90 -16.58 -25.43
N ARG A 15 40.82 -15.79 -25.99
CA ARG A 15 40.85 -14.33 -26.20
C ARG A 15 39.77 -13.48 -25.50
N SER A 16 40.26 -12.44 -24.83
CA SER A 16 39.54 -11.25 -24.38
C SER A 16 38.55 -10.73 -25.43
N GLY A 17 37.28 -11.07 -25.25
CA GLY A 17 36.14 -10.36 -25.84
C GLY A 17 35.82 -9.11 -25.02
N PRO A 18 35.12 -8.12 -25.60
CA PRO A 18 34.82 -6.86 -24.94
C PRO A 18 34.00 -7.15 -23.68
N THR A 19 34.44 -6.57 -22.57
CA THR A 19 33.71 -6.51 -21.29
C THR A 19 32.24 -6.20 -21.58
N HIS A 20 31.38 -7.21 -21.43
CA HIS A 20 29.94 -6.99 -21.31
C HIS A 20 29.77 -6.18 -20.03
N VAL A 21 29.68 -4.86 -20.20
CA VAL A 21 29.23 -3.97 -19.15
C VAL A 21 27.92 -4.55 -18.65
N HIS A 22 27.91 -4.99 -17.40
CA HIS A 22 26.68 -5.29 -16.69
C HIS A 22 25.86 -4.00 -16.72
N SER A 23 24.92 -3.90 -17.67
CA SER A 23 23.80 -2.99 -17.49
C SER A 23 23.20 -3.35 -16.13
N PRO A 24 23.06 -2.40 -15.21
CA PRO A 24 22.33 -2.67 -13.99
C PRO A 24 20.94 -3.10 -14.43
N GLU A 25 20.60 -4.36 -14.15
CA GLU A 25 19.24 -4.84 -14.20
C GLU A 25 18.43 -3.83 -13.40
N ALA A 26 17.60 -3.05 -14.07
CA ALA A 26 16.74 -2.08 -13.42
C ALA A 26 15.82 -2.90 -12.53
N SER A 27 16.19 -3.06 -11.26
CA SER A 27 15.35 -3.66 -10.25
C SER A 27 14.12 -2.79 -10.21
N PHE A 28 13.04 -3.25 -10.85
CA PHE A 28 11.75 -2.60 -10.76
C PHE A 28 11.38 -2.68 -9.29
N VAL A 29 11.58 -1.58 -8.59
CA VAL A 29 11.04 -1.39 -7.25
C VAL A 29 9.53 -1.41 -7.46
N THR A 30 8.93 -2.58 -7.25
CA THR A 30 7.49 -2.66 -7.11
C THR A 30 7.18 -1.87 -5.86
N VAL A 31 6.73 -0.62 -6.06
CA VAL A 31 6.19 0.18 -4.98
C VAL A 31 5.02 -0.64 -4.44
N GLN A 32 5.22 -1.29 -3.29
CA GLN A 32 4.19 -2.00 -2.56
C GLN A 32 3.15 -0.94 -2.15
N ARG A 33 2.23 -0.64 -3.05
CA ARG A 33 1.14 0.30 -2.79
C ARG A 33 0.23 -0.40 -1.80
N ARG A 34 0.29 0.05 -0.55
CA ARG A 34 -0.69 -0.34 0.46
C ARG A 34 -2.10 -0.07 -0.12
N PRO A 35 -3.07 -0.95 0.13
CA PRO A 35 -4.44 -0.68 -0.28
C PRO A 35 -4.90 0.66 0.31
N PRO A 36 -5.78 1.40 -0.38
CA PRO A 36 -6.25 2.68 0.10
C PRO A 36 -6.96 2.51 1.43
N GLN A 37 -6.72 3.45 2.35
CA GLN A 37 -7.53 3.55 3.56
C GLN A 37 -8.85 4.22 3.21
N ILE A 38 -9.95 3.57 3.54
CA ILE A 38 -11.31 4.09 3.35
C ILE A 38 -11.87 4.37 4.74
N VAL A 39 -12.44 5.57 4.93
CA VAL A 39 -13.03 6.01 6.19
C VAL A 39 -14.37 6.67 5.90
N LEU A 40 -15.28 6.62 6.88
CA LEU A 40 -16.57 7.28 6.81
C LEU A 40 -16.51 8.56 7.65
N VAL A 41 -16.94 9.68 7.05
CA VAL A 41 -16.88 10.99 7.70
C VAL A 41 -18.26 11.65 7.70
N GLY A 42 -18.83 11.83 8.89
CA GLY A 42 -19.98 12.69 9.13
C GLY A 42 -19.54 14.14 9.27
N ASN A 43 -19.68 14.93 8.20
CA ASN A 43 -19.39 16.36 8.23
C ASN A 43 -20.60 17.18 8.76
N LYS A 44 -20.34 18.42 9.18
CA LYS A 44 -21.31 19.41 9.68
C LYS A 44 -21.86 19.11 11.07
N VAL A 45 -21.02 18.62 11.98
CA VAL A 45 -21.43 18.34 13.37
C VAL A 45 -21.87 19.58 14.14
N ASP A 46 -21.48 20.77 13.69
CA ASP A 46 -21.92 22.05 14.25
C ASP A 46 -23.42 22.30 14.04
N GLU A 47 -24.07 21.59 13.11
CA GLU A 47 -25.51 21.65 12.86
C GLU A 47 -26.26 20.44 13.47
N GLU A 48 -25.85 19.97 14.64
CA GLU A 48 -26.42 18.80 15.33
C GLU A 48 -27.95 18.79 15.38
N ARG A 49 -28.55 19.96 15.65
CA ARG A 49 -30.01 20.11 15.75
C ARG A 49 -30.76 19.82 14.44
N LEU A 50 -30.08 19.91 13.30
CA LEU A 50 -30.64 19.67 11.97
C LEU A 50 -30.28 18.28 11.42
N ARG A 51 -29.56 17.46 12.21
CA ARG A 51 -29.08 16.14 11.82
C ARG A 51 -30.23 15.25 11.35
N LYS A 52 -30.04 14.65 10.17
CA LYS A 52 -30.97 13.67 9.58
C LYS A 52 -30.48 12.23 9.70
N VAL A 53 -29.17 12.03 9.71
CA VAL A 53 -28.55 10.70 9.89
C VAL A 53 -28.19 10.54 11.36
N GLN A 54 -28.86 9.63 12.06
CA GLN A 54 -28.57 9.36 13.48
C GLN A 54 -27.16 8.78 13.68
N VAL A 55 -26.58 9.02 14.85
CA VAL A 55 -25.24 8.50 15.21
C VAL A 55 -25.20 6.99 15.08
N ASP A 56 -26.19 6.31 15.64
CA ASP A 56 -26.23 4.84 15.64
C ASP A 56 -26.30 4.26 14.23
N ALA A 57 -27.06 4.89 13.33
CA ALA A 57 -27.13 4.46 11.93
C ALA A 57 -25.79 4.60 11.21
N HIS A 58 -25.07 5.71 11.44
CA HIS A 58 -23.74 5.94 10.88
C HIS A 58 -22.70 4.94 11.45
N CYS A 59 -22.72 4.71 12.76
CA CYS A 59 -21.86 3.73 13.43
C CYS A 59 -22.14 2.30 12.96
N ALA A 60 -23.41 1.93 12.78
CA ALA A 60 -23.81 0.63 12.26
C ALA A 60 -23.31 0.43 10.83
N PHE A 61 -23.48 1.44 9.96
CA PHE A 61 -22.97 1.40 8.59
C PHE A 61 -21.44 1.26 8.56
N ALA A 62 -20.72 2.04 9.37
CA ALA A 62 -19.26 1.95 9.46
C ALA A 62 -18.80 0.56 9.90
N LYS A 63 -19.41 0.00 10.95
CA LYS A 63 -19.12 -1.37 11.43
C LYS A 63 -19.42 -2.43 10.38
N GLN A 64 -20.54 -2.31 9.67
CA GLN A 64 -20.93 -3.26 8.63
C GLN A 64 -19.91 -3.33 7.48
N HIS A 65 -19.22 -2.23 7.20
CA HIS A 65 -18.25 -2.10 6.11
C HIS A 65 -16.78 -2.05 6.57
N ASP A 66 -16.51 -2.34 7.86
CA ASP A 66 -15.19 -2.26 8.47
C ASP A 66 -14.48 -0.90 8.26
N LEU A 67 -15.25 0.19 8.35
CA LEU A 67 -14.78 1.56 8.19
C LEU A 67 -14.54 2.22 9.55
N LYS A 68 -13.49 3.02 9.66
CA LYS A 68 -13.37 4.00 10.75
C LYS A 68 -14.39 5.11 10.54
N ALA A 69 -15.09 5.49 11.60
CA ALA A 69 -16.06 6.58 11.58
C ALA A 69 -15.48 7.84 12.25
N PHE A 70 -15.62 8.98 11.59
CA PHE A 70 -15.23 10.29 12.11
C PHE A 70 -16.40 11.27 12.01
N TYR A 71 -16.47 12.19 12.96
CA TYR A 71 -17.43 13.29 12.99
C TYR A 71 -16.63 14.59 13.00
N VAL A 72 -16.90 15.47 12.04
CA VAL A 72 -16.12 16.69 11.85
C VAL A 72 -17.01 17.88 11.51
N SER A 73 -16.49 19.08 11.74
CA SER A 73 -17.05 20.29 11.13
C SER A 73 -15.97 20.96 10.31
N ALA A 74 -16.14 20.93 8.98
CA ALA A 74 -15.30 21.72 8.09
C ALA A 74 -15.44 23.24 8.32
N LYS A 75 -16.56 23.70 8.90
CA LYS A 75 -16.83 25.11 9.16
C LYS A 75 -16.10 25.63 10.39
N THR A 76 -16.14 24.89 11.49
CA THR A 76 -15.48 25.29 12.75
C THR A 76 -14.06 24.75 12.86
N GLY A 77 -13.69 23.79 12.01
CA GLY A 77 -12.43 23.06 12.09
C GLY A 77 -12.46 21.91 13.09
N ASP A 78 -13.61 21.65 13.74
CA ASP A 78 -13.72 20.60 14.75
C ASP A 78 -13.34 19.24 14.17
N SER A 79 -12.36 18.60 14.81
CA SER A 79 -11.87 17.25 14.55
C SER A 79 -11.32 17.00 13.14
N VAL A 80 -11.22 18.01 12.28
CA VAL A 80 -10.71 17.89 10.91
C VAL A 80 -9.26 17.43 10.92
N THR A 81 -8.39 18.09 11.69
CA THR A 81 -6.96 17.71 11.76
C THR A 81 -6.76 16.32 12.35
N MET A 82 -7.57 15.91 13.32
CA MET A 82 -7.48 14.57 13.93
C MET A 82 -7.86 13.46 12.96
N MET A 83 -8.83 13.70 12.07
CA MET A 83 -9.25 12.74 11.06
C MET A 83 -8.13 12.37 10.06
N PHE A 84 -7.19 13.29 9.81
CA PHE A 84 -6.07 13.09 8.87
C PHE A 84 -4.79 12.54 9.53
N ARG A 85 -4.76 12.31 10.84
CA ARG A 85 -3.59 11.81 11.58
C ARG A 85 -3.71 10.32 11.87
#